data_AF-A0AA35QYT7-F1
#
_entry.id   AF-A0AA35QYT7-F1
#
_cell.length_a   1.000
_cell.length_b   1.000
_cell.length_c   1.000
_cell.angle_alpha   90.00
_cell.angle_beta   90.00
_cell.angle_gamma   90.00
#
_symmetry.space_group_name_H-M   'P 1'
#
loop_
_entity.id
_entity.type
_entity.pdbx_description
1 polymer ?
#
loop_
_entity_poly.entity_id
_entity_poly.type
_entity_poly.pdbx_seq_one_letter_code
_entity_poly.pdbx_strand_id
1 'polypeptide(L)'
;VPGFRVLLKPRTGEHRKTRFDLALVDLGFTLSSADARLPNGLVAEALELGGLGQFAEYSKVNREVPFGESRLDLMLDGSNGRCYIETKSVTLVVDGVGLFPDAPTERGAKHMRSLDQAVAEGHRAAVVFVVQRSDAVAFAPHETADPNFCSALRHSLSCGVEVFAYNCRVSEQSIELDSPLPVRL
;
A
#
# COMPACT_ATOMS: atom_id res chain seq x y z
N VAL A 1 15.75 -14.85 -2.35
CA VAL A 1 16.81 -15.50 -3.17
C VAL A 1 18.04 -15.69 -2.29
N PRO A 2 18.63 -16.88 -2.20
CA PRO A 2 19.87 -17.09 -1.45
C PRO A 2 20.99 -16.13 -1.91
N GLY A 3 21.80 -15.65 -0.98
CA GLY A 3 22.97 -14.79 -1.28
C GLY A 3 22.72 -13.28 -1.17
N PHE A 4 21.48 -12.81 -1.04
CA PHE A 4 21.19 -11.41 -0.78
C PHE A 4 21.52 -11.03 0.66
N ARG A 5 22.16 -9.88 0.87
CA ARG A 5 22.33 -9.29 2.20
C ARG A 5 20.95 -8.86 2.70
N VAL A 6 20.67 -9.15 3.97
CA VAL A 6 19.42 -8.77 4.63
C VAL A 6 19.72 -8.06 5.94
N LEU A 7 18.88 -7.11 6.29
CA LEU A 7 18.92 -6.43 7.57
C LEU A 7 17.75 -6.92 8.42
N LEU A 8 18.07 -7.27 9.66
CA LEU A 8 17.13 -7.85 10.61
C LEU A 8 16.83 -6.84 11.71
N LYS A 9 15.56 -6.72 12.08
CA LYS A 9 15.13 -5.92 13.22
C LYS A 9 14.96 -6.82 14.44
N PRO A 10 15.68 -6.59 15.56
CA PRO A 10 15.45 -7.32 16.80
C PRO A 10 14.00 -7.11 17.27
N ARG A 11 13.38 -8.19 17.75
CA ARG A 11 12.02 -8.16 18.29
C ARG A 11 11.99 -8.88 19.62
N THR A 12 11.43 -8.20 20.61
CA THR A 12 11.16 -8.75 21.93
C THR A 12 9.68 -9.13 22.02
N GLY A 13 9.36 -10.18 22.78
CA GLY A 13 7.99 -10.63 23.01
C GLY A 13 7.95 -12.07 23.53
N GLU A 14 7.25 -12.26 24.64
CA GLU A 14 7.21 -13.52 25.40
C GLU A 14 6.69 -14.72 24.57
N HIS A 15 5.82 -14.46 23.60
CA HIS A 15 5.21 -15.49 22.74
C HIS A 15 5.83 -15.59 21.34
N ARG A 16 6.95 -14.90 21.06
CA ARG A 16 7.56 -14.93 19.73
C ARG A 16 8.40 -16.17 19.50
N LYS A 17 8.16 -16.84 18.37
CA LYS A 17 8.99 -17.97 17.90
C LYS A 17 10.37 -17.52 17.39
N THR A 18 10.48 -16.30 16.87
CA THR A 18 11.72 -15.75 16.29
C THR A 18 12.14 -14.46 17.00
N ARG A 19 13.46 -14.31 17.19
CA ARG A 19 14.09 -13.13 17.81
C ARG A 19 14.19 -11.91 16.89
N PHE A 20 13.94 -12.08 15.60
CA PHE A 20 14.13 -11.06 14.58
C PHE A 20 12.99 -11.09 13.55
N ASP A 21 12.67 -9.92 13.01
CA ASP A 21 11.94 -9.76 11.74
C ASP A 21 12.93 -9.47 10.62
N LEU A 22 12.66 -10.00 9.42
CA LEU A 22 13.30 -9.52 8.20
C LEU A 22 12.79 -8.09 7.93
N ALA A 23 13.69 -7.10 7.96
CA ALA A 23 13.32 -5.70 7.79
C ALA A 23 13.58 -5.26 6.35
N LEU A 24 14.84 -5.34 5.92
CA LEU A 24 15.26 -4.89 4.60
C LEU A 24 16.01 -5.98 3.85
N VAL A 25 15.90 -5.95 2.53
CA VAL A 25 16.72 -6.73 1.60
C VAL A 25 17.56 -5.75 0.80
N ASP A 26 18.87 -5.97 0.80
CA ASP A 26 19.83 -5.19 0.02
C ASP A 26 19.98 -5.84 -1.36
N LEU A 27 19.45 -5.15 -2.38
CA LEU A 27 19.48 -5.60 -3.77
C LEU A 27 20.79 -5.20 -4.48
N GLY A 28 21.76 -4.62 -3.75
CA GLY A 28 23.05 -4.14 -4.26
C GLY A 28 22.98 -2.73 -4.84
N PHE A 29 21.87 -2.34 -5.46
CA PHE A 29 21.65 -1.00 -6.02
C PHE A 29 20.57 -0.20 -5.28
N THR A 30 19.75 -0.86 -4.46
CA THR A 30 18.73 -0.24 -3.61
C THR A 30 18.40 -1.14 -2.43
N LEU A 31 17.85 -0.56 -1.37
CA LEU A 31 17.20 -1.31 -0.29
C LEU A 31 15.71 -1.49 -0.62
N SER A 32 15.18 -2.66 -0.26
CA SER A 32 13.75 -2.96 -0.29
C SER A 32 13.30 -3.29 1.12
N SER A 33 12.22 -2.67 1.58
CA SER A 33 11.53 -3.18 2.76
C SER A 33 10.83 -4.51 2.43
N ALA A 34 10.91 -5.45 3.36
CA ALA A 34 10.19 -6.72 3.30
C ALA A 34 8.95 -6.74 4.21
N ASP A 35 8.69 -5.66 4.96
CA ASP A 35 7.56 -5.61 5.89
C ASP A 35 6.28 -5.18 5.18
N ALA A 36 5.46 -6.17 4.80
CA ALA A 36 4.19 -5.94 4.12
C ALA A 36 3.13 -5.18 4.95
N ARG A 37 3.40 -4.91 6.23
CA ARG A 37 2.48 -4.18 7.14
C ARG A 37 2.76 -2.67 7.18
N LEU A 38 3.93 -2.23 6.72
CA LEU A 38 4.32 -0.83 6.76
C LEU A 38 3.44 0.13 5.93
N PRO A 39 2.88 -0.25 4.76
CA PRO A 39 2.13 0.68 3.92
C PRO A 39 1.04 1.48 4.66
N ASN A 40 0.21 0.81 5.47
CA ASN A 40 -0.81 1.47 6.29
C ASN A 40 -0.20 2.55 7.21
N GLY A 41 0.92 2.22 7.87
CA GLY A 41 1.68 3.16 8.70
C GLY A 41 2.22 4.36 7.95
N LEU A 42 2.88 4.11 6.82
CA LEU A 42 3.50 5.16 6.01
C LEU A 42 2.46 6.12 5.43
N VAL A 43 1.33 5.58 4.96
CA VAL A 43 0.23 6.40 4.43
C VAL A 43 -0.44 7.19 5.55
N ALA A 44 -0.70 6.58 6.72
CA ALA A 44 -1.26 7.28 7.87
C ALA A 44 -0.36 8.43 8.34
N GLU A 45 0.95 8.19 8.47
CA GLU A 45 1.93 9.20 8.85
C GLU A 45 1.97 10.35 7.83
N ALA A 46 2.01 10.03 6.53
CA ALA A 46 1.99 11.05 5.48
C ALA A 46 0.69 11.88 5.47
N LEU A 47 -0.46 11.26 5.80
CA LEU A 47 -1.73 11.97 5.96
C LEU A 47 -1.71 12.91 7.18
N GLU A 48 -1.26 12.42 8.33
CA GLU A 48 -1.19 13.19 9.58
C GLU A 48 -0.23 14.40 9.46
N LEU A 49 0.82 14.27 8.65
CA LEU A 49 1.76 15.35 8.34
C LEU A 49 1.28 16.27 7.20
N GLY A 50 0.12 16.01 6.59
CA GLY A 50 -0.41 16.80 5.47
C GLY A 50 0.36 16.64 4.15
N GLY A 51 1.14 15.56 4.00
CA GLY A 51 1.95 15.29 2.82
C GLY A 51 1.17 14.79 1.61
N LEU A 52 -0.08 14.35 1.79
CA LEU A 52 -0.95 13.88 0.71
C LEU A 52 -2.04 14.90 0.39
N GLY A 53 -1.71 15.89 -0.44
CA GLY A 53 -2.57 17.04 -0.73
C GLY A 53 -3.95 16.71 -1.29
N GLN A 54 -4.10 15.58 -1.99
CA GLN A 54 -5.41 15.11 -2.47
C GLN A 54 -6.38 14.73 -1.34
N PHE A 55 -5.90 14.61 -0.10
CA PHE A 55 -6.70 14.30 1.09
C PHE A 55 -6.67 15.45 2.12
N ALA A 56 -6.24 16.65 1.72
CA ALA A 56 -6.05 17.80 2.64
C ALA A 56 -7.35 18.28 3.33
N GLU A 57 -8.52 17.92 2.79
CA GLU A 57 -9.84 18.25 3.36
C GLU A 57 -10.26 17.39 4.56
N TYR A 58 -9.51 16.33 4.87
CA TYR A 58 -9.77 15.44 5.98
C TYR A 58 -8.86 15.76 7.17
N SER A 59 -9.45 15.96 8.34
CA SER A 59 -8.73 16.41 9.54
C SER A 59 -8.44 15.30 10.54
N LYS A 60 -9.02 14.11 10.33
CA LYS A 60 -8.87 12.98 11.25
C LYS A 60 -8.61 11.68 10.49
N VAL A 61 -7.57 10.96 10.91
CA VAL A 61 -7.22 9.64 10.41
C VAL A 61 -7.63 8.59 11.44
N ASN A 62 -8.42 7.60 11.02
CA ASN A 62 -8.77 6.43 11.82
C ASN A 62 -8.20 5.19 11.11
N ARG A 63 -7.71 4.21 11.86
CA ARG A 63 -6.99 3.03 11.32
C ARG A 63 -7.76 1.75 11.63
N GLU A 64 -7.60 0.73 10.79
CA GLU A 64 -8.18 -0.61 10.95
C GLU A 64 -9.71 -0.57 11.13
N VAL A 65 -10.39 0.15 10.24
CA VAL A 65 -11.80 0.52 10.41
C VAL A 65 -12.69 -0.60 9.87
N PRO A 66 -13.63 -1.14 10.68
CA PRO A 66 -14.63 -2.10 10.20
C PRO A 66 -15.50 -1.48 9.10
N PHE A 67 -15.69 -2.20 8.01
CA PHE A 67 -16.56 -1.81 6.91
C PHE A 67 -17.18 -3.05 6.25
N GLY A 68 -18.51 -3.19 6.37
CA GLY A 68 -19.23 -4.41 6.00
C GLY A 68 -18.62 -5.66 6.63
N GLU A 69 -18.30 -6.66 5.79
CA GLU A 69 -17.68 -7.94 6.16
C GLU A 69 -16.14 -7.91 6.14
N SER A 70 -15.55 -6.71 6.22
CA SER A 70 -14.11 -6.49 6.09
C SER A 70 -13.61 -5.41 7.04
N ARG A 71 -12.29 -5.19 7.03
CA ARG A 71 -11.66 -4.01 7.62
C ARG A 71 -10.85 -3.33 6.53
N LEU A 72 -11.02 -2.02 6.43
CA LEU A 72 -10.22 -1.17 5.55
C LEU A 72 -9.10 -0.54 6.38
N ASP A 73 -7.94 -0.36 5.76
CA ASP A 73 -6.75 0.12 6.46
C ASP A 73 -6.98 1.46 7.15
N LEU A 74 -7.61 2.42 6.46
CA LEU A 74 -7.83 3.77 6.96
C LEU A 74 -9.23 4.29 6.63
N MET A 75 -9.74 5.18 7.48
CA MET A 75 -10.89 6.04 7.20
C MET A 75 -10.56 7.46 7.64
N LEU A 76 -10.73 8.41 6.71
CA LEU A 76 -10.54 9.83 6.93
C LEU A 76 -11.90 10.51 7.16
N ASP A 77 -12.01 11.34 8.20
CA ASP A 77 -13.17 12.20 8.43
C ASP A 77 -12.83 13.66 8.05
N GLY A 78 -13.72 14.30 7.31
CA GLY A 78 -13.57 15.67 6.82
C GLY A 78 -14.91 16.36 6.65
N SER A 79 -14.89 17.65 6.28
CA SER A 79 -16.12 18.43 6.08
C SER A 79 -17.00 17.88 4.96
N ASN A 80 -16.40 17.20 3.98
CA ASN A 80 -17.07 16.61 2.83
C ASN A 80 -17.46 15.13 3.03
N GLY A 81 -17.46 14.65 4.27
CA GLY A 81 -17.82 13.28 4.62
C GLY A 81 -16.60 12.40 4.87
N ARG A 82 -16.70 11.13 4.50
CA ARG A 82 -15.68 10.10 4.78
C ARG A 82 -14.94 9.70 3.51
N CYS A 83 -13.64 9.42 3.66
CA CYS A 83 -12.83 8.73 2.66
C CYS A 83 -12.29 7.43 3.24
N TYR A 84 -12.53 6.31 2.57
CA TYR A 84 -11.95 5.02 2.95
C TYR A 84 -10.71 4.73 2.09
N ILE A 85 -9.62 4.29 2.73
CA ILE A 85 -8.38 4.00 2.03
C ILE A 85 -7.91 2.59 2.36
N GLU A 86 -7.56 1.85 1.33
CA GLU A 86 -6.85 0.57 1.42
C GLU A 86 -5.42 0.73 0.92
N THR A 87 -4.45 0.18 1.63
CA THR A 87 -3.04 0.22 1.25
C THR A 87 -2.56 -1.13 0.72
N LYS A 88 -1.63 -1.11 -0.24
CA LYS A 88 -1.04 -2.32 -0.80
C LYS A 88 0.47 -2.24 -0.77
N SER A 89 1.11 -3.29 -0.25
CA SER A 89 2.56 -3.43 -0.28
C SER A 89 3.03 -3.90 -1.65
N VAL A 90 3.92 -3.15 -2.27
CA VAL A 90 4.55 -3.50 -3.55
C VAL A 90 6.07 -3.61 -3.35
N THR A 91 6.62 -4.78 -3.66
CA THR A 91 8.07 -5.07 -3.53
C THR A 91 8.68 -5.56 -4.84
N LEU A 92 7.86 -6.12 -5.73
CA LEU A 92 8.24 -6.48 -7.09
C LEU A 92 8.38 -5.22 -7.94
N VAL A 93 9.58 -5.01 -8.48
CA VAL A 93 9.89 -3.95 -9.44
C VAL A 93 10.64 -4.58 -10.60
N VAL A 94 10.16 -4.34 -11.82
CA VAL A 94 10.75 -4.81 -13.07
C VAL A 94 10.93 -3.61 -13.98
N ASP A 95 12.15 -3.35 -14.43
CA ASP A 95 12.49 -2.21 -15.31
C ASP A 95 11.95 -0.85 -14.80
N GLY A 96 12.05 -0.63 -13.48
CA GLY A 96 11.56 0.57 -12.80
C GLY A 96 10.05 0.65 -12.62
N VAL A 97 9.29 -0.40 -12.96
CA VAL A 97 7.83 -0.45 -12.76
C VAL A 97 7.52 -1.34 -11.56
N GLY A 98 6.89 -0.77 -10.53
CA GLY A 98 6.33 -1.52 -9.42
C GLY A 98 5.11 -2.32 -9.88
N LEU A 99 5.08 -3.61 -9.56
CA LEU A 99 4.04 -4.54 -10.02
C LEU A 99 3.30 -5.16 -8.84
N PHE A 100 1.97 -5.10 -8.89
CA PHE A 100 1.12 -5.75 -7.89
C PHE A 100 -0.04 -6.55 -8.52
N PRO A 101 -0.30 -7.78 -8.04
CA PRO A 101 0.44 -8.49 -7.01
C PRO A 101 1.69 -9.20 -7.56
N ASP A 102 2.52 -9.72 -6.68
CA ASP A 102 3.64 -10.60 -7.02
C ASP A 102 3.23 -12.08 -7.13
N ALA A 103 2.05 -12.43 -6.61
CA ALA A 103 1.38 -13.73 -6.74
C ALA A 103 -0.15 -13.57 -6.66
N PRO A 104 -0.96 -14.56 -7.11
CA PRO A 104 -2.42 -14.51 -7.02
C PRO A 104 -2.94 -14.13 -5.61
N THR A 105 -3.93 -13.24 -5.54
CA THR A 105 -4.47 -12.68 -4.28
C THR A 105 -5.99 -12.51 -4.27
N GLU A 106 -6.71 -13.52 -3.79
CA GLU A 106 -8.16 -13.44 -3.59
C GLU A 106 -8.58 -12.31 -2.63
N ARG A 107 -7.75 -12.08 -1.60
CA ARG A 107 -8.00 -11.03 -0.61
C ARG A 107 -7.89 -9.63 -1.22
N GLY A 108 -6.95 -9.42 -2.14
CA GLY A 108 -6.82 -8.14 -2.84
C GLY A 108 -8.10 -7.79 -3.60
N ALA A 109 -8.65 -8.73 -4.37
CA ALA A 109 -9.90 -8.53 -5.09
C ALA A 109 -11.11 -8.32 -4.15
N LYS A 110 -11.14 -8.99 -2.98
CA LYS A 110 -12.18 -8.74 -1.96
C LYS A 110 -12.14 -7.30 -1.45
N HIS A 111 -10.94 -6.77 -1.17
CA HIS A 111 -10.82 -5.40 -0.66
C HIS A 111 -11.20 -4.35 -1.70
N MET A 112 -10.95 -4.60 -2.99
CA MET A 112 -11.44 -3.74 -4.07
C MET A 112 -12.98 -3.64 -4.06
N ARG A 113 -13.68 -4.77 -3.87
CA ARG A 113 -15.15 -4.77 -3.71
C ARG A 113 -15.63 -4.02 -2.47
N SER A 114 -14.88 -4.06 -1.37
CA SER A 114 -15.19 -3.24 -0.19
C SER A 114 -15.10 -1.74 -0.49
N LEU A 115 -14.12 -1.32 -1.31
CA LEU A 115 -14.01 0.07 -1.76
C LEU A 115 -15.16 0.43 -2.72
N ASP A 116 -15.55 -0.47 -3.63
CA ASP A 116 -16.72 -0.26 -4.50
C ASP A 116 -17.98 -0.01 -3.68
N GLN A 117 -18.18 -0.78 -2.61
CA GLN A 117 -19.29 -0.60 -1.68
C GLN A 117 -19.23 0.75 -0.97
N ALA A 118 -18.04 1.20 -0.53
CA ALA A 118 -17.89 2.53 0.07
C ALA A 118 -18.31 3.64 -0.91
N VAL A 119 -17.94 3.53 -2.19
CA VAL A 119 -18.39 4.49 -3.22
C VAL A 119 -19.90 4.42 -3.44
N ALA A 120 -20.47 3.20 -3.50
CA ALA A 120 -21.92 3.02 -3.66
C ALA A 120 -22.73 3.59 -2.48
N GLU A 121 -22.16 3.61 -1.27
CA GLU A 121 -22.74 4.23 -0.08
C GLU A 121 -22.54 5.76 -0.02
N GLY A 122 -21.92 6.35 -1.05
CA GLY A 122 -21.71 7.79 -1.19
C GLY A 122 -20.46 8.31 -0.49
N HIS A 123 -19.51 7.43 -0.14
CA HIS A 123 -18.22 7.82 0.42
C HIS A 123 -17.16 7.93 -0.67
N ARG A 124 -16.12 8.74 -0.42
CA ARG A 124 -14.91 8.68 -1.24
C ARG A 124 -14.14 7.41 -0.90
N ALA A 125 -13.50 6.79 -1.88
CA ALA A 125 -12.68 5.60 -1.65
C ALA A 125 -11.42 5.64 -2.50
N ALA A 126 -10.30 5.18 -1.94
CA ALA A 126 -9.04 5.08 -2.65
C ALA A 126 -8.27 3.81 -2.30
N VAL A 127 -7.44 3.35 -3.24
CA VAL A 127 -6.37 2.39 -3.00
C VAL A 127 -5.01 3.05 -3.21
N VAL A 128 -4.10 2.84 -2.26
CA VAL A 128 -2.73 3.39 -2.30
C VAL A 128 -1.72 2.26 -2.37
N PHE A 129 -1.02 2.15 -3.50
CA PHE A 129 0.07 1.22 -3.70
C PHE A 129 1.38 1.84 -3.21
N VAL A 130 2.01 1.20 -2.23
CA VAL A 130 3.27 1.66 -1.64
C VAL A 130 4.39 0.75 -2.13
N VAL A 131 5.15 1.24 -3.10
CA VAL A 131 6.36 0.57 -3.60
C VAL A 131 7.48 0.81 -2.61
N GLN A 132 7.79 -0.19 -1.78
CA GLN A 132 8.70 -0.04 -0.65
C GLN A 132 10.19 -0.10 -1.06
N ARG A 133 10.52 0.61 -2.14
CA ARG A 133 11.84 0.76 -2.78
C ARG A 133 11.87 2.11 -3.49
N SER A 134 13.06 2.71 -3.66
CA SER A 134 13.22 4.02 -4.29
C SER A 134 13.37 3.98 -5.81
N ASP A 135 13.68 2.81 -6.39
CA ASP A 135 14.01 2.65 -7.81
C ASP A 135 12.78 2.56 -8.74
N ALA A 136 11.58 2.55 -8.19
CA ALA A 136 10.36 2.57 -8.98
C ALA A 136 10.04 3.98 -9.49
N VAL A 137 9.75 4.08 -10.77
CA VAL A 137 9.37 5.31 -11.49
C VAL A 137 7.94 5.27 -12.02
N ALA A 138 7.26 4.12 -11.92
CA ALA A 138 5.85 3.95 -12.25
C ALA A 138 5.29 2.73 -11.50
N PHE A 139 3.97 2.59 -11.51
CA PHE A 139 3.25 1.43 -10.99
C PHE A 139 2.30 0.86 -12.05
N ALA A 140 2.13 -0.47 -12.06
CA ALA A 140 1.13 -1.15 -12.87
C ALA A 140 0.56 -2.38 -12.15
N PRO A 141 -0.71 -2.76 -12.38
CA PRO A 141 -1.22 -4.03 -11.93
C PRO A 141 -0.60 -5.17 -12.76
N HIS A 142 -0.32 -6.30 -12.12
CA HIS A 142 0.44 -7.40 -12.72
C HIS A 142 -0.49 -8.45 -13.31
N GLU A 143 -0.95 -8.21 -14.55
CA GLU A 143 -1.94 -9.06 -15.25
C GLU A 143 -1.54 -10.54 -15.30
N THR A 144 -0.25 -10.82 -15.55
CA THR A 144 0.27 -12.20 -15.61
C THR A 144 0.18 -12.92 -14.26
N ALA A 145 0.37 -12.20 -13.15
CA ALA A 145 0.32 -12.81 -11.82
C ALA A 145 -1.12 -12.99 -11.32
N ASP A 146 -2.00 -12.02 -11.57
CA ASP A 146 -3.40 -12.11 -11.15
C ASP A 146 -4.35 -11.28 -12.05
N PRO A 147 -4.91 -11.87 -13.12
CA PRO A 147 -5.86 -11.18 -13.99
C PRO A 147 -7.18 -10.85 -13.25
N ASN A 148 -7.55 -11.62 -12.22
CA ASN A 148 -8.77 -11.36 -11.46
C ASN A 148 -8.63 -10.10 -10.60
N PHE A 149 -7.48 -9.91 -9.95
CA PHE A 149 -7.18 -8.66 -9.26
C PHE A 149 -7.16 -7.48 -10.23
N CYS A 150 -6.52 -7.62 -11.39
CA CYS A 150 -6.44 -6.55 -12.39
C CYS A 150 -7.82 -6.15 -12.90
N SER A 151 -8.69 -7.12 -13.20
CA SER A 151 -10.09 -6.87 -13.54
C SER A 151 -10.85 -6.18 -12.42
N ALA A 152 -10.67 -6.61 -11.16
CA ALA A 152 -11.31 -5.98 -10.01
C ALA A 152 -10.86 -4.52 -9.83
N LEU A 153 -9.57 -4.24 -9.98
CA LEU A 153 -9.03 -2.88 -9.89
C LEU A 153 -9.61 -1.96 -10.98
N ARG A 154 -9.67 -2.43 -12.23
CA ARG A 154 -10.27 -1.65 -13.34
C ARG A 154 -11.76 -1.42 -13.13
N HIS A 155 -12.48 -2.43 -12.63
CA HIS A 155 -13.88 -2.29 -12.25
C HIS A 155 -14.04 -1.21 -11.16
N SER A 156 -13.27 -1.29 -10.08
CA SER A 156 -13.33 -0.31 -8.99
C SER A 156 -13.05 1.11 -9.46
N LEU A 157 -12.09 1.30 -10.35
CA LEU A 157 -11.85 2.61 -10.97
C LEU A 157 -13.10 3.11 -11.71
N SER A 158 -13.76 2.24 -12.49
CA SER A 158 -14.99 2.60 -13.20
C SER A 158 -16.15 2.94 -12.26
N CYS A 159 -16.16 2.40 -11.04
CA CYS A 159 -17.12 2.73 -9.99
C CYS A 159 -16.80 4.03 -9.27
N GLY A 160 -15.60 4.61 -9.44
CA GLY A 160 -15.18 5.85 -8.80
C GLY A 160 -14.15 5.69 -7.68
N VAL A 161 -13.59 4.50 -7.47
CA VAL A 161 -12.46 4.30 -6.55
C VAL A 161 -11.21 4.94 -7.14
N GLU A 162 -10.54 5.80 -6.38
CA GLU A 162 -9.31 6.46 -6.79
C GLU A 162 -8.08 5.55 -6.61
N VAL A 163 -7.10 5.65 -7.50
CA VAL A 163 -5.88 4.83 -7.46
C VAL A 163 -4.65 5.72 -7.37
N PHE A 164 -3.85 5.54 -6.33
CA PHE A 164 -2.59 6.23 -6.14
C PHE A 164 -1.45 5.24 -5.97
N ALA A 165 -0.25 5.64 -6.37
CA ALA A 165 0.97 4.89 -6.11
C ALA A 165 2.09 5.83 -5.68
N TYR A 166 2.93 5.35 -4.77
CA TYR A 166 4.10 6.08 -4.28
C TYR A 166 5.27 5.12 -4.15
N ASN A 167 6.48 5.62 -4.37
CA ASN A 167 7.69 4.92 -3.95
C ASN A 167 8.04 5.31 -2.50
N CYS A 168 9.05 4.62 -1.95
CA CYS A 168 9.59 4.94 -0.64
C CYS A 168 11.08 5.26 -0.74
N ARG A 169 11.52 6.22 0.07
CA ARG A 169 12.93 6.34 0.41
C ARG A 169 13.26 5.33 1.51
N VAL A 170 14.14 4.39 1.20
CA VAL A 170 14.51 3.30 2.10
C VAL A 170 15.98 3.44 2.48
N SER A 171 16.25 3.57 3.78
CA SER A 171 17.59 3.57 4.36
C SER A 171 17.66 2.56 5.51
N GLU A 172 18.86 2.34 6.05
CA GLU A 172 19.00 1.50 7.26
C GLU A 172 18.35 2.16 8.49
N GLN A 173 18.11 3.48 8.45
CA GLN A 173 17.60 4.28 9.57
C GLN A 173 16.09 4.55 9.49
N SER A 174 15.56 4.78 8.28
CA SER A 174 14.15 5.14 8.05
C SER A 174 13.58 4.57 6.77
N ILE A 175 12.26 4.48 6.73
CA ILE A 175 11.46 4.18 5.55
C ILE A 175 10.38 5.25 5.50
N GLU A 176 10.34 6.02 4.43
CA GLU A 176 9.44 7.16 4.29
C GLU A 176 8.76 7.10 2.92
N LEU A 177 7.48 7.47 2.87
CA LEU A 177 6.78 7.71 1.60
C LEU A 177 7.47 8.89 0.89
N ASP A 178 7.77 8.76 -0.39
CA ASP A 178 8.55 9.78 -1.11
C ASP A 178 7.74 10.40 -2.25
N SER A 179 7.88 9.90 -3.47
CA SER A 179 7.35 10.53 -4.68
C SER A 179 6.11 9.81 -5.19
N PRO A 180 5.08 10.54 -5.68
CA PRO A 180 3.97 9.92 -6.40
C PRO A 180 4.46 9.28 -7.69
N LEU A 181 3.89 8.14 -8.03
CA LEU A 181 4.21 7.39 -9.24
C LEU A 181 3.05 7.46 -10.24
N PRO A 182 3.33 7.62 -11.54
CA PRO A 182 2.36 7.36 -12.58
C PRO A 182 1.80 5.94 -12.48
N VAL A 183 0.48 5.82 -12.49
CA VAL A 183 -0.26 4.55 -12.49
C VAL A 183 -0.59 4.18 -13.95
N ARG A 184 -0.19 2.99 -14.39
CA ARG A 184 -0.46 2.44 -15.72
C ARG A 184 -1.44 1.27 -15.56
N LEU A 185 -2.66 1.40 -16.09
CA LEU A 185 -3.75 0.41 -15.94
C LEU A 185 -4.02 -0.40 -17.21
#